data_AF-A0A955BVR3-F1
#
_entry.id   AF-A0A955BVR3-F1
#
_cell.length_a   1.000
_cell.length_b   1.000
_cell.length_c   1.000
_cell.angle_alpha   90.00
_cell.angle_beta   90.00
_cell.angle_gamma   90.00
#
_symmetry.space_group_name_H-M   'P 1'
#
loop_
_entity.id
_entity.type
_entity.pdbx_description
1 polymer ?
#
loop_
_entity_poly.entity_id
_entity_poly.type
_entity_poly.pdbx_seq_one_letter_code
_entity_poly.pdbx_strand_id
1 'polypeptide(L)'
;MATGTAIYPDQLRESIDRVVNEQAVWDMHTHLYPPTFGTPMGGASGNADPSGLLLWGIDELLTYHYLVAEVFRVVPATHLAYADFWRMTKQEQADHIWKHLFIERTPLSEACRGVLTTLEQLGLDP
;
A
#
# COMPACT_ATOMS: atom_id res chain seq x y z
N MET A 1 19.09 31.78 21.83
CA MET A 1 18.30 30.77 22.58
C MET A 1 16.86 30.92 22.14
N ALA A 2 16.28 29.91 21.49
CA ALA A 2 14.87 29.98 21.11
C ALA A 2 14.02 29.91 22.39
N THR A 3 13.31 30.98 22.70
CA THR A 3 12.31 31.01 23.77
C THR A 3 11.15 30.13 23.34
N GLY A 4 10.96 28.97 23.98
CA GLY A 4 9.81 28.11 23.71
C GLY A 4 8.52 28.84 24.08
N THR A 5 7.64 29.03 23.10
CA THR A 5 6.27 29.52 23.33
C THR A 5 5.53 28.48 24.19
N ALA A 6 4.87 28.93 25.26
CA ALA A 6 4.05 28.05 26.08
C ALA A 6 2.86 27.53 25.24
N ILE A 7 2.63 26.21 25.25
CA ILE A 7 1.46 25.56 24.64
C ILE A 7 0.40 25.35 25.74
N TYR A 8 -0.82 25.80 25.48
CA TYR A 8 -1.97 25.63 26.38
C TYR A 8 -2.81 24.38 26.02
N PRO A 9 -3.64 23.83 26.93
CA PRO A 9 -4.37 22.57 26.70
C PRO A 9 -5.27 22.56 25.46
N ASP A 10 -5.88 23.69 25.10
CA ASP A 10 -6.71 23.87 23.91
C ASP A 10 -5.90 23.84 22.61
N GLN A 11 -4.61 24.21 22.66
CA GLN A 11 -3.67 24.19 21.55
C GLN A 11 -2.91 22.86 21.44
N LEU A 12 -3.06 21.96 22.42
CA LEU A 12 -2.24 20.77 22.54
C LEU A 12 -2.42 19.82 21.35
N ARG A 13 -3.67 19.58 20.93
CA ARG A 13 -3.97 18.69 19.80
C ARG A 13 -3.32 19.21 18.51
N GLU A 14 -3.60 20.46 18.15
CA GLU A 14 -3.05 21.08 16.94
C GLU A 14 -1.52 21.11 16.97
N SER A 15 -0.93 21.40 18.13
CA SER A 15 0.52 21.42 18.31
C SER A 15 1.14 20.04 18.12
N ILE A 16 0.53 18.99 18.69
CA ILE A 16 0.98 17.61 18.52
C ILE A 16 0.84 17.18 17.06
N ASP A 17 -0.32 17.39 16.45
CA ASP A 17 -0.60 17.00 15.07
C ASP A 17 0.40 17.66 14.12
N ARG A 18 0.68 18.96 14.29
CA ARG A 18 1.70 19.66 13.52
C ARG A 18 3.09 19.06 13.71
N VAL A 19 3.54 18.90 14.95
CA VAL A 19 4.90 18.40 15.25
C VAL A 19 5.10 16.97 14.73
N VAL A 20 4.09 16.10 14.87
CA VAL A 20 4.16 14.72 14.38
C VAL A 20 4.22 14.68 12.86
N ASN A 21 3.41 15.48 12.16
CA ASN A 21 3.40 15.51 10.69
C ASN A 21 4.64 16.17 10.07
N GLU A 22 5.24 17.16 10.75
CA GLU A 22 6.45 17.87 10.26
C GLU A 22 7.75 17.10 10.55
N GLN A 23 7.73 16.18 11.52
CA GLN A 23 8.92 15.43 11.90
C GLN A 23 9.27 14.42 10.80
N ALA A 24 10.43 14.61 10.16
CA ALA A 24 10.96 13.64 9.20
C ALA A 24 11.09 12.25 9.85
N VAL A 25 10.51 11.26 9.18
CA VAL A 25 10.55 9.85 9.61
C VAL A 25 11.79 9.18 9.04
N TRP A 26 12.54 8.51 9.92
CA TRP A 26 13.58 7.60 9.50
C TRP A 26 13.05 6.17 9.59
N ASP A 27 12.62 5.64 8.44
CA ASP A 27 12.16 4.26 8.35
C ASP A 27 13.37 3.31 8.29
N MET A 28 13.80 2.88 9.47
CA MET A 28 15.03 2.11 9.65
C MET A 28 14.94 0.67 9.14
N HIS A 29 13.75 0.17 8.81
CA HIS A 29 13.57 -1.20 8.34
C HIS A 29 12.47 -1.28 7.29
N THR A 30 12.89 -1.41 6.03
CA THR A 30 11.99 -1.61 4.89
C THR A 30 12.48 -2.75 4.02
N HIS A 31 11.58 -3.22 3.15
CA HIS A 31 11.91 -4.07 2.01
C HIS A 31 11.90 -3.28 0.70
N LEU A 32 12.17 -1.97 0.77
CA LEU A 32 12.26 -1.10 -0.40
C LEU A 32 13.71 -1.01 -0.88
N TYR A 33 13.87 -0.83 -2.19
CA TYR A 33 15.18 -0.68 -2.82
C TYR A 33 15.30 0.68 -3.52
N PRO A 34 16.52 1.23 -3.69
CA PRO A 34 16.72 2.44 -4.47
C PRO A 34 16.19 2.29 -5.91
N PRO A 35 15.64 3.34 -6.55
CA PRO A 35 15.16 3.25 -7.93
C PRO A 35 16.22 2.78 -8.95
N THR A 36 17.51 2.96 -8.65
CA THR A 36 18.62 2.46 -9.46
C THR A 36 18.70 0.93 -9.53
N PHE A 37 17.97 0.22 -8.68
CA PHE A 37 17.88 -1.25 -8.68
C PHE A 37 16.75 -1.76 -9.60
N GLY A 38 16.16 -0.87 -10.41
CA GLY A 38 15.15 -1.22 -11.40
C GLY A 38 13.79 -1.55 -10.78
N THR A 39 12.79 -1.68 -11.65
CA THR A 39 11.42 -2.03 -11.27
C THR A 39 10.78 -2.91 -12.34
N PRO A 40 9.99 -3.94 -11.98
CA PRO A 40 9.26 -4.74 -12.96
C PRO A 40 8.15 -3.93 -13.65
N MET A 41 7.73 -2.80 -13.07
CA MET A 41 6.68 -1.94 -13.60
C MET A 41 7.28 -0.65 -14.20
N GLY A 42 7.34 -0.57 -15.53
CA GLY A 42 7.92 0.59 -16.24
C GLY A 42 7.10 1.88 -16.16
N GLY A 43 5.87 1.83 -15.64
CA GLY A 43 4.95 2.96 -15.54
C GLY A 43 4.79 3.72 -16.86
N ALA A 44 4.62 5.04 -16.79
CA ALA A 44 4.52 5.91 -17.96
C ALA A 44 5.82 6.02 -18.77
N SER A 45 6.97 5.68 -18.18
CA SER A 45 8.27 5.73 -18.85
C SER A 45 8.54 4.55 -19.78
N GLY A 46 7.80 3.43 -19.58
CA GLY A 46 8.00 2.18 -20.30
C GLY A 46 9.29 1.42 -19.95
N ASN A 47 10.16 1.96 -19.10
CA ASN A 47 11.44 1.35 -18.72
C ASN A 47 11.24 0.29 -17.63
N ALA A 48 10.65 -0.85 -17.99
CA ALA A 48 10.52 -1.99 -17.10
C ALA A 48 11.80 -2.84 -17.10
N ASP A 49 12.26 -3.21 -15.92
CA ASP A 49 13.26 -4.25 -15.68
C ASP A 49 12.56 -5.43 -14.98
N PRO A 50 12.31 -6.56 -15.69
CA PRO A 50 11.67 -7.73 -15.10
C PRO A 50 12.41 -8.31 -13.88
N SER A 51 13.69 -7.98 -13.70
CA SER A 51 14.51 -8.37 -12.54
C SER A 51 14.65 -7.27 -11.48
N GLY A 52 14.00 -6.13 -11.69
CA GLY A 52 14.05 -4.97 -10.80
C GLY A 52 13.47 -5.27 -9.43
N LEU A 53 14.03 -4.63 -8.40
CA LEU A 53 13.70 -4.91 -7.00
C LEU A 53 12.77 -3.87 -6.35
N LEU A 54 12.64 -2.67 -6.94
CA LEU A 54 11.70 -1.66 -6.43
C LEU A 54 10.28 -1.95 -6.94
N LEU A 55 9.47 -2.55 -6.08
CA LEU A 55 8.05 -2.77 -6.33
C LEU A 55 7.24 -1.51 -6.00
N TRP A 56 6.37 -1.09 -6.92
CA TRP A 56 5.46 0.04 -6.76
C TRP A 56 4.28 -0.08 -7.74
N GLY A 57 3.26 0.74 -7.54
CA GLY A 57 2.04 0.74 -8.34
C GLY A 57 0.90 -0.08 -7.71
N ILE A 58 -0.32 0.14 -8.21
CA ILE A 58 -1.54 -0.40 -7.60
C ILE A 58 -1.58 -1.92 -7.59
N ASP A 59 -1.11 -2.58 -8.64
CA ASP A 59 -1.13 -4.04 -8.68
C ASP A 59 -0.17 -4.67 -7.65
N GLU A 60 0.98 -4.04 -7.36
CA GLU A 60 1.89 -4.49 -6.28
C GLU A 60 1.31 -4.20 -4.89
N LEU A 61 0.60 -3.07 -4.72
CA LEU A 61 -0.12 -2.78 -3.48
C LEU A 61 -1.20 -3.83 -3.21
N LEU A 62 -2.02 -4.15 -4.21
CA LEU A 62 -3.11 -5.11 -4.09
C LEU A 62 -2.60 -6.56 -3.92
N THR A 63 -1.48 -6.91 -4.54
CA THR A 63 -0.89 -8.24 -4.41
C THR A 63 0.12 -8.36 -3.27
N TYR A 64 0.15 -7.39 -2.35
CA TYR A 64 0.87 -7.53 -1.09
C TYR A 64 0.37 -8.75 -0.32
N HIS A 65 1.30 -9.51 0.28
CA HIS A 65 1.01 -10.84 0.80
C HIS A 65 -0.04 -10.86 1.94
N TYR A 66 -0.30 -9.74 2.61
CA TYR A 66 -1.40 -9.62 3.57
C TYR A 66 -2.75 -9.74 2.87
N LEU A 67 -2.93 -9.05 1.74
CA LEU A 67 -4.17 -9.12 0.95
C LEU A 67 -4.33 -10.46 0.23
N VAL A 68 -3.22 -11.09 -0.18
CA VAL A 68 -3.25 -12.49 -0.66
C VAL A 68 -3.76 -13.42 0.44
N ALA A 69 -3.29 -13.27 1.69
CA ALA A 69 -3.78 -14.07 2.80
C ALA A 69 -5.27 -13.82 3.08
N GLU A 70 -5.71 -12.55 3.03
CA GLU A 70 -7.11 -12.17 3.25
C GLU A 70 -8.05 -12.69 2.18
N VAL A 71 -7.68 -12.60 0.88
CA VAL A 71 -8.55 -13.08 -0.21
C VAL A 71 -8.79 -14.59 -0.10
N PHE A 72 -7.78 -15.37 0.31
CA PHE A 72 -7.94 -16.81 0.53
C PHE A 72 -8.82 -17.18 1.74
N ARG A 73 -9.17 -16.21 2.61
CA ARG A 73 -10.18 -16.44 3.65
C ARG A 73 -11.61 -16.37 3.12
N VAL A 74 -11.83 -15.59 2.07
CA VAL A 74 -13.17 -15.35 1.50
C VAL A 74 -13.40 -16.09 0.18
N VAL A 75 -12.32 -16.42 -0.54
CA VAL A 75 -12.29 -17.33 -1.68
C VAL A 75 -11.36 -18.50 -1.32
N PRO A 76 -11.85 -19.49 -0.57
CA PRO A 76 -11.00 -20.57 -0.09
C PRO A 76 -10.53 -21.46 -1.25
N ALA A 77 -9.51 -22.28 -0.99
CA ALA A 77 -8.88 -23.16 -1.98
C ALA A 77 -9.84 -24.16 -2.67
N THR A 78 -11.02 -24.39 -2.09
CA THR A 78 -12.10 -25.20 -2.68
C THR A 78 -12.81 -24.50 -3.83
N HIS A 79 -12.69 -23.17 -3.94
CA HIS A 79 -13.26 -22.36 -5.03
C HIS A 79 -12.17 -21.89 -6.01
N LEU A 80 -10.98 -21.53 -5.50
CA LEU A 80 -9.81 -21.19 -6.31
C LEU A 80 -8.58 -21.85 -5.73
N ALA A 81 -8.03 -22.87 -6.41
CA ALA A 81 -6.84 -23.53 -5.91
C ALA A 81 -5.66 -22.55 -5.84
N TYR A 82 -4.78 -22.69 -4.84
CA TYR A 82 -3.61 -21.80 -4.68
C TYR A 82 -2.76 -21.70 -5.95
N ALA A 83 -2.55 -22.84 -6.64
CA ALA A 83 -1.77 -22.88 -7.87
C ALA A 83 -2.43 -22.11 -9.03
N ASP A 84 -3.75 -21.98 -9.04
CA ASP A 84 -4.46 -21.22 -10.06
C ASP A 84 -4.23 -19.71 -9.85
N PHE A 85 -4.26 -19.23 -8.61
CA PHE A 85 -3.92 -17.85 -8.28
C PHE A 85 -2.49 -17.50 -8.70
N TRP A 86 -1.52 -18.37 -8.40
CA TRP A 86 -0.11 -18.14 -8.77
C TRP A 86 0.19 -18.30 -10.26
N ARG A 87 -0.76 -18.81 -11.05
CA ARG A 87 -0.69 -18.84 -12.51
C ARG A 87 -1.26 -17.58 -13.16
N MET A 88 -2.05 -16.80 -12.43
CA MET A 88 -2.57 -15.52 -12.92
C MET A 88 -1.42 -14.54 -13.14
N THR A 89 -1.59 -13.67 -14.11
CA THR A 89 -0.78 -12.45 -14.22
C THR A 89 -0.98 -11.57 -12.99
N LYS A 90 -0.02 -10.67 -12.75
CA LYS A 90 -0.07 -9.71 -11.64
C LYS A 90 -1.37 -8.88 -11.64
N GLN A 91 -1.78 -8.42 -12.82
CA GLN A 91 -3.03 -7.67 -12.99
C GLN A 91 -4.26 -8.52 -12.66
N GLU A 92 -4.32 -9.77 -13.14
CA GLU A 92 -5.43 -10.68 -12.81
C GLU A 92 -5.52 -10.98 -11.31
N GLN A 93 -4.38 -11.11 -10.61
CA GLN A 93 -4.35 -11.24 -9.16
C GLN A 93 -4.88 -9.98 -8.46
N ALA A 94 -4.47 -8.80 -8.92
CA ALA A 94 -4.93 -7.52 -8.39
C ALA A 94 -6.45 -7.34 -8.60
N ASP A 95 -6.95 -7.64 -9.79
CA ASP A 95 -8.39 -7.62 -10.12
C ASP A 95 -9.19 -8.58 -9.23
N HIS A 96 -8.67 -9.79 -9.00
CA HIS A 96 -9.28 -10.78 -8.12
C HIS A 96 -9.37 -10.26 -6.67
N ILE A 97 -8.28 -9.70 -6.15
CA ILE A 97 -8.23 -9.15 -4.79
C ILE A 97 -9.17 -7.95 -4.66
N TRP A 98 -9.13 -7.00 -5.60
CA TRP A 98 -9.99 -5.83 -5.62
C TRP A 98 -11.47 -6.22 -5.57
N LYS A 99 -11.88 -7.12 -6.48
CA LYS A 99 -13.25 -7.62 -6.52
C LYS A 99 -13.70 -8.18 -5.17
N HIS A 100 -12.91 -9.08 -4.58
CA HIS A 100 -13.38 -9.84 -3.42
C HIS A 100 -13.22 -9.10 -2.08
N LEU A 101 -12.22 -8.22 -1.94
CA LEU A 101 -11.96 -7.51 -0.69
C LEU A 101 -12.48 -6.06 -0.66
N PHE A 102 -12.74 -5.42 -1.80
CA PHE A 102 -13.13 -4.01 -1.88
C PHE A 102 -14.55 -3.80 -2.47
N ILE A 103 -14.94 -4.62 -3.46
CA ILE A 103 -16.26 -4.47 -4.13
C ILE A 103 -17.33 -5.35 -3.47
N GLU A 104 -17.07 -6.64 -3.35
CA GLU A 104 -18.04 -7.57 -2.75
C GLU A 104 -18.14 -7.44 -1.22
N ARG A 105 -17.18 -6.75 -0.61
CA ARG A 105 -17.04 -6.56 0.83
C ARG A 105 -16.54 -5.17 1.10
N THR A 106 -16.99 -4.59 2.20
CA THR A 106 -16.44 -3.31 2.67
C THR A 106 -14.97 -3.52 3.08
N PRO A 107 -14.03 -2.71 2.56
CA PRO A 107 -12.58 -2.86 2.81
C PRO A 107 -12.19 -2.36 4.21
N LEU A 108 -12.61 -3.09 5.24
CA LEU A 108 -12.44 -2.71 6.65
C LEU A 108 -11.09 -3.12 7.25
N SER A 109 -10.36 -4.06 6.64
CA SER A 109 -9.06 -4.49 7.18
C SER A 109 -8.01 -3.39 7.02
N GLU A 110 -7.03 -3.33 7.92
CA GLU A 110 -5.97 -2.32 7.85
C GLU A 110 -5.14 -2.41 6.57
N ALA A 111 -4.92 -3.62 6.04
CA ALA A 111 -4.26 -3.80 4.76
C ALA A 111 -5.07 -3.21 3.60
N CYS A 112 -6.41 -3.41 3.58
CA CYS A 112 -7.26 -2.80 2.57
C CYS A 112 -7.32 -1.27 2.72
N ARG A 113 -7.50 -0.78 3.94
CA ARG A 113 -7.53 0.66 4.24
C ARG A 113 -6.22 1.35 3.83
N GLY A 114 -5.08 0.70 4.01
CA GLY A 114 -3.78 1.20 3.57
C GLY A 114 -3.73 1.45 2.05
N VAL A 115 -4.33 0.56 1.25
CA VAL A 115 -4.44 0.76 -0.21
C VAL A 115 -5.27 2.01 -0.53
N LEU A 116 -6.46 2.14 0.07
CA LEU A 116 -7.34 3.31 -0.15
C LEU A 116 -6.67 4.63 0.28
N THR A 117 -6.00 4.61 1.42
CA THR A 117 -5.25 5.77 1.92
C THR A 117 -4.14 6.16 0.95
N THR A 118 -3.42 5.17 0.39
CA THR A 118 -2.37 5.43 -0.60
C THR A 118 -2.95 6.06 -1.88
N LEU A 119 -4.08 5.56 -2.37
CA LEU A 119 -4.77 6.11 -3.55
C LEU A 119 -5.23 7.55 -3.32
N GLU A 120 -5.89 7.81 -2.19
CA GLU A 120 -6.37 9.15 -1.80
C GLU A 120 -5.19 10.14 -1.67
N GLN A 121 -4.10 9.75 -1.01
CA GLN A 121 -2.91 10.61 -0.86
C GLN A 121 -2.19 10.91 -2.19
N LEU A 122 -2.36 10.04 -3.19
CA LEU A 122 -1.86 10.27 -4.55
C LEU A 122 -2.84 11.06 -5.43
N GLY A 123 -3.99 11.48 -4.90
CA GLY A 123 -5.00 12.29 -5.61
C GLY A 123 -5.92 11.48 -6.52
N LEU A 124 -6.05 10.17 -6.29
CA LEU A 124 -7.00 9.30 -6.97
C LEU A 124 -8.29 9.19 -6.15
N ASP A 125 -9.42 8.90 -6.81
CA ASP A 125 -10.74 8.71 -6.18
C ASP A 125 -11.06 7.20 -6.13
N PRO A 126 -10.83 6.53 -4.98
CA PRO A 126 -10.89 5.08 -4.85
C PRO A 126 -12.28 4.51 -4.49
#